data_AF-A0A938EZ63-F1
#
_entry.id   AF-A0A938EZ63-F1
#
_cell.length_a   1.000
_cell.length_b   1.000
_cell.length_c   1.000
_cell.angle_alpha   90.00
_cell.angle_beta   90.00
_cell.angle_gamma   90.00
#
_symmetry.space_group_name_H-M   'P 1'
#
loop_
_entity.id
_entity.type
_entity.pdbx_description
1 polymer ?
#
loop_
_entity_poly.entity_id
_entity_poly.type
_entity_poly.pdbx_seq_one_letter_code
_entity_poly.pdbx_strand_id
1 'polypeptide(L)'
;MKDMKDIVKQLIQIAGKKYVITPDMTEYHAYTFGDATMYRSKPDVVVYPAKAEEIQKIVQLACKHKIPVITGAGMTGLSGGAVTNKGILLNMKRMNSIKAIDTITRTVVAEPGITCGYLNEELKKYNLTIPVAPASQFVSTLGGNIAQAAGGTLGMSKGTFKHYLLTMKVIDGLGNLFNTGVPFTKQSTGPDLTALFLCSEGTLGIITEITLRCELLPEDIWTVRCSFSDEAVLQTIHEEVAKNNINLYSFEYIDARLYSCFQTDNKNMLLLLQTAGSVHDSEEQMKKLVGVLKKLNPLELTYTNDPDKTNEIYTERRNALGAIGKVDYNKPILIQFDPVLPLSKFALGVKKMRELAQREQLDIIIYGHAGDGNLHPTFIVRDVLDDKIKAKNVIREYDKWVEEQGGCYAGEHAVGFFLGRSQNELRPDVANYLRVIKSAFDPNGILNPGKIIDIEEGSMEIPPILEEYSHIGKLSTLCAKCHLCKNDSLLFAEEPFEHNTIRGRISMIDAACRGAVKFSAIKPFIAEMEPWTKNMNCPTHIKNEMEKL
;
A
#
# COMPACT_ATOMS: atom_id res chain seq x y z
N MET A 1 25.97 -19.33 -18.08
CA MET A 1 24.62 -18.73 -18.04
C MET A 1 24.17 -18.52 -19.47
N LYS A 2 22.92 -18.86 -19.82
CA LYS A 2 22.38 -18.46 -21.13
C LYS A 2 22.31 -16.93 -21.19
N ASP A 3 22.53 -16.38 -22.38
CA ASP A 3 22.35 -14.95 -22.66
C ASP A 3 20.90 -14.54 -22.36
N MET A 4 20.71 -13.46 -21.58
CA MET A 4 19.39 -12.89 -21.27
C MET A 4 18.58 -12.60 -22.54
N LYS A 5 19.25 -12.35 -23.68
CA LYS A 5 18.60 -12.21 -24.98
C LYS A 5 17.82 -13.47 -25.41
N ASP A 6 18.29 -14.68 -25.09
CA ASP A 6 17.57 -15.93 -25.39
C ASP A 6 16.34 -16.10 -24.48
N ILE A 7 16.45 -15.66 -23.22
CA ILE A 7 15.34 -15.68 -22.27
C ILE A 7 14.25 -14.70 -22.73
N VAL A 8 14.62 -13.47 -23.11
CA VAL A 8 13.68 -12.46 -23.63
C VAL A 8 12.93 -12.99 -24.86
N LYS A 9 13.61 -13.68 -25.79
CA LYS A 9 12.94 -14.29 -26.96
C LYS A 9 11.87 -15.31 -26.55
N GLN A 10 12.15 -16.16 -25.57
CA GLN A 10 11.18 -17.13 -25.06
C GLN A 10 10.03 -16.44 -24.30
N LEU A 11 10.32 -15.40 -23.51
CA LEU A 11 9.28 -14.60 -22.86
C LEU A 11 8.35 -13.92 -23.88
N ILE A 12 8.90 -13.41 -24.98
CA ILE A 12 8.12 -12.84 -26.10
C ILE A 12 7.22 -13.90 -26.75
N GLN A 13 7.69 -15.15 -26.89
CA GLN A 13 6.86 -16.25 -27.39
C GLN A 13 5.72 -16.63 -26.43
N ILE A 14 5.94 -16.48 -25.11
CA ILE A 14 4.93 -16.80 -24.09
C ILE A 14 3.88 -15.70 -23.95
N ALA A 15 4.31 -14.45 -23.71
CA ALA A 15 3.43 -13.34 -23.34
C ALA A 15 3.07 -12.42 -24.52
N GLY A 16 3.85 -12.46 -25.61
CA GLY A 16 3.76 -11.55 -26.76
C GLY A 16 4.70 -10.35 -26.65
N LYS A 17 5.23 -9.88 -27.79
CA LYS A 17 6.25 -8.82 -27.86
C LYS A 17 5.85 -7.53 -27.13
N LYS A 18 4.58 -7.11 -27.26
CA LYS A 18 4.03 -5.90 -26.61
C LYS A 18 4.12 -5.95 -25.08
N TYR A 19 4.19 -7.15 -24.50
CA TYR A 19 4.04 -7.39 -23.07
C TYR A 19 5.35 -7.77 -22.38
N VAL A 20 6.48 -7.58 -23.07
CA VAL A 20 7.83 -7.82 -22.55
C VAL A 20 8.62 -6.52 -22.73
N ILE A 21 9.06 -5.92 -21.63
CA ILE A 21 9.77 -4.65 -21.60
C ILE A 21 11.19 -4.88 -21.08
N THR A 22 12.19 -4.46 -21.85
CA THR A 22 13.61 -4.70 -21.58
C THR A 22 14.39 -3.39 -21.34
N PRO A 23 15.56 -3.44 -20.69
CA PRO A 23 16.32 -2.23 -20.32
C PRO A 23 16.76 -1.30 -21.46
N ASP A 24 16.75 -1.78 -22.71
CA ASP A 24 17.03 -0.99 -23.91
C ASP A 24 15.83 -0.19 -24.43
N MET A 25 14.64 -0.43 -23.87
CA MET A 25 13.40 0.30 -24.18
C MET A 25 13.25 1.53 -23.27
N THR A 26 12.67 2.61 -23.79
CA THR A 26 12.48 3.84 -23.00
C THR A 26 11.45 3.63 -21.88
N GLU A 27 10.42 2.82 -22.16
CA GLU A 27 9.33 2.41 -21.28
C GLU A 27 9.81 1.70 -20.01
N TYR A 28 11.01 1.08 -20.05
CA TYR A 28 11.59 0.37 -18.92
C TYR A 28 11.82 1.29 -17.70
N HIS A 29 12.13 2.55 -17.94
CA HIS A 29 12.43 3.52 -16.87
C HIS A 29 11.19 3.88 -16.03
N ALA A 30 9.98 3.50 -16.45
CA ALA A 30 8.78 3.62 -15.62
C ALA A 30 8.79 2.66 -14.40
N TYR A 31 9.60 1.60 -14.43
CA TYR A 31 9.65 0.57 -13.39
C TYR A 31 10.84 0.74 -12.44
N THR A 32 11.81 1.61 -12.77
CA THR A 32 13.06 1.71 -12.01
C THR A 32 12.93 2.45 -10.68
N PHE A 33 11.84 3.21 -10.51
CA PHE A 33 11.58 3.94 -9.26
C PHE A 33 11.32 2.99 -8.08
N GLY A 34 10.79 1.78 -8.33
CA GLY A 34 10.43 0.80 -7.30
C GLY A 34 8.95 0.85 -6.92
N ASP A 35 8.63 0.54 -5.66
CA ASP A 35 7.32 0.76 -5.04
C ASP A 35 7.29 2.12 -4.30
N ALA A 36 6.52 2.26 -3.21
CA ALA A 36 6.42 3.51 -2.45
C ALA A 36 7.57 3.72 -1.45
N THR A 37 8.53 2.80 -1.39
CA THR A 37 9.62 2.83 -0.43
C THR A 37 10.78 3.76 -0.83
N MET A 38 11.85 3.73 -0.04
CA MET A 38 13.13 4.37 -0.35
C MET A 38 14.06 3.56 -1.25
N TYR A 39 13.69 2.34 -1.62
CA TYR A 39 14.50 1.47 -2.46
C TYR A 39 14.17 1.67 -3.94
N ARG A 40 15.16 1.49 -4.81
CA ARG A 40 15.00 1.51 -6.27
C ARG A 40 14.95 0.10 -6.83
N SER A 41 14.33 -0.02 -8.00
CA SER A 41 14.24 -1.30 -8.71
C SER A 41 15.00 -1.26 -10.03
N LYS A 42 15.55 -2.40 -10.42
CA LYS A 42 16.24 -2.64 -11.68
C LYS A 42 16.04 -4.11 -12.11
N PRO A 43 14.83 -4.52 -12.55
CA PRO A 43 14.61 -5.87 -13.06
C PRO A 43 15.40 -6.11 -14.36
N ASP A 44 15.73 -7.37 -14.67
CA ASP A 44 16.36 -7.70 -15.96
C ASP A 44 15.34 -7.61 -17.12
N VAL A 45 14.06 -7.83 -16.82
CA VAL A 45 12.94 -7.75 -17.75
C VAL A 45 11.62 -7.59 -16.99
N VAL A 46 10.67 -6.84 -17.56
CA VAL A 46 9.30 -6.74 -17.06
C VAL A 46 8.36 -7.50 -18.00
N VAL A 47 7.49 -8.35 -17.46
CA VAL A 47 6.56 -9.18 -18.24
C VAL A 47 5.14 -9.02 -17.73
N TYR A 48 4.19 -8.84 -18.63
CA TYR A 48 2.76 -8.72 -18.33
C TYR A 48 1.99 -9.96 -18.81
N PRO A 49 1.74 -10.97 -17.95
CA PRO A 49 0.94 -12.14 -18.33
C PRO A 49 -0.56 -11.80 -18.36
N ALA A 50 -1.33 -12.46 -19.21
CA ALA A 50 -2.80 -12.35 -19.25
C ALA A 50 -3.54 -13.56 -18.67
N LYS A 51 -2.85 -14.66 -18.39
CA LYS A 51 -3.49 -15.92 -17.95
C LYS A 51 -2.54 -16.79 -17.16
N ALA A 52 -3.11 -17.70 -16.35
CA ALA A 52 -2.35 -18.60 -15.50
C ALA A 52 -1.35 -19.47 -16.29
N GLU A 53 -1.71 -19.90 -17.51
CA GLU A 53 -0.84 -20.77 -18.33
C GLU A 53 0.43 -20.04 -18.81
N GLU A 54 0.37 -18.72 -19.02
CA GLU A 54 1.55 -17.92 -19.34
C GLU A 54 2.49 -17.85 -18.13
N ILE A 55 1.93 -17.68 -16.93
CA ILE A 55 2.68 -17.63 -15.68
C ILE A 55 3.35 -18.98 -15.42
N GLN A 56 2.65 -20.11 -15.58
CA GLN A 56 3.24 -21.43 -15.41
C GLN A 56 4.46 -21.62 -16.32
N LYS A 57 4.37 -21.23 -17.60
CA LYS A 57 5.49 -21.30 -18.55
C LYS A 57 6.64 -20.39 -18.16
N ILE A 58 6.36 -19.17 -17.69
CA ILE A 58 7.38 -18.22 -17.21
C ILE A 58 8.09 -18.79 -15.99
N VAL A 59 7.37 -19.33 -15.01
CA VAL A 59 7.94 -19.94 -13.80
C VAL A 59 8.79 -21.16 -14.15
N GLN A 60 8.34 -22.03 -15.06
CA GLN A 60 9.13 -23.18 -15.52
C GLN A 60 10.42 -22.75 -16.22
N LEU A 61 10.36 -21.71 -17.07
CA LEU A 61 11.53 -21.12 -17.70
C LEU A 61 12.50 -20.54 -16.67
N ALA A 62 11.97 -19.79 -15.69
CA ALA A 62 12.74 -19.19 -14.62
C ALA A 62 13.40 -20.25 -13.73
N CYS A 63 12.67 -21.30 -13.37
CA CYS A 63 13.15 -22.46 -12.62
C CYS A 63 14.32 -23.14 -13.34
N LYS A 64 14.19 -23.43 -14.65
CA LYS A 64 15.25 -24.02 -15.47
C LYS A 64 16.54 -23.20 -15.48
N HIS A 65 16.41 -21.87 -15.40
CA HIS A 65 17.54 -20.95 -15.50
C HIS A 65 17.93 -20.29 -14.16
N LYS A 66 17.28 -20.67 -13.06
CA LYS A 66 17.44 -20.09 -11.71
C LYS A 66 17.31 -18.56 -11.72
N ILE A 67 16.33 -18.06 -12.46
CA ILE A 67 16.05 -16.62 -12.58
C ILE A 67 15.01 -16.23 -11.51
N PRO A 68 15.27 -15.22 -10.67
CA PRO A 68 14.27 -14.72 -9.74
C PRO A 68 13.01 -14.22 -10.46
N VAL A 69 11.84 -14.49 -9.88
CA VAL A 69 10.53 -14.00 -10.33
C VAL A 69 9.89 -13.22 -9.19
N ILE A 70 9.61 -11.94 -9.44
CA ILE A 70 9.03 -11.01 -8.48
C ILE A 70 7.70 -10.57 -9.03
N THR A 71 6.62 -10.70 -8.26
CA THR A 71 5.30 -10.21 -8.66
C THR A 71 5.16 -8.73 -8.32
N GLY A 72 4.60 -7.96 -9.25
CA GLY A 72 4.23 -6.57 -9.04
C GLY A 72 2.90 -6.25 -9.72
N ALA A 73 2.33 -5.08 -9.44
CA ALA A 73 1.16 -4.57 -10.13
C ALA A 73 1.07 -3.05 -10.01
N GLY A 74 0.29 -2.54 -9.05
CA GLY A 74 0.13 -1.10 -8.80
C GLY A 74 1.37 -0.40 -8.24
N MET A 75 2.38 -1.16 -7.76
CA MET A 75 3.63 -0.65 -7.20
C MET A 75 3.41 0.38 -6.07
N THR A 76 2.41 0.13 -5.23
CA THR A 76 1.99 1.00 -4.11
C THR A 76 2.47 0.51 -2.74
N GLY A 77 3.15 -0.63 -2.69
CA GLY A 77 3.60 -1.24 -1.43
C GLY A 77 4.64 -0.39 -0.70
N LEU A 78 4.63 -0.45 0.63
CA LEU A 78 5.51 0.30 1.52
C LEU A 78 6.57 -0.57 2.22
N SER A 79 6.70 -1.84 1.81
CA SER A 79 7.62 -2.82 2.39
C SER A 79 8.85 -3.14 1.53
N GLY A 80 8.85 -2.78 0.24
CA GLY A 80 9.84 -3.24 -0.74
C GLY A 80 9.48 -4.57 -1.39
N GLY A 81 8.28 -5.11 -1.13
CA GLY A 81 7.85 -6.43 -1.61
C GLY A 81 7.91 -6.60 -3.14
N ALA A 82 7.65 -5.53 -3.90
CA ALA A 82 7.71 -5.55 -5.37
C ALA A 82 9.05 -5.05 -5.94
N VAL A 83 10.01 -4.67 -5.08
CA VAL A 83 11.31 -4.15 -5.50
C VAL A 83 12.26 -5.31 -5.84
N THR A 84 12.97 -5.16 -6.96
CA THR A 84 13.99 -6.12 -7.39
C THR A 84 15.14 -5.46 -8.12
N ASN A 85 16.34 -6.03 -8.04
CA ASN A 85 17.55 -5.59 -8.76
C ASN A 85 18.04 -6.61 -9.81
N LYS A 86 17.26 -7.66 -10.05
CA LYS A 86 17.53 -8.73 -11.01
C LYS A 86 16.27 -9.54 -11.31
N GLY A 87 16.33 -10.38 -12.34
CA GLY A 87 15.27 -11.32 -12.67
C GLY A 87 14.06 -10.68 -13.34
N ILE A 88 12.95 -11.41 -13.31
CA ILE A 88 11.71 -11.07 -14.00
C ILE A 88 10.78 -10.36 -13.03
N LEU A 89 10.41 -9.12 -13.34
CA LEU A 89 9.26 -8.45 -12.70
C LEU A 89 7.99 -8.84 -13.46
N LEU A 90 7.18 -9.70 -12.86
CA LEU A 90 5.91 -10.16 -13.40
C LEU A 90 4.79 -9.21 -12.98
N ASN A 91 4.35 -8.33 -13.88
CA ASN A 91 3.32 -7.34 -13.60
C ASN A 91 1.92 -7.88 -13.91
N MET A 92 1.11 -8.04 -12.87
CA MET A 92 -0.16 -8.76 -12.90
C MET A 92 -1.36 -7.93 -13.43
N LYS A 93 -1.18 -6.65 -13.78
CA LYS A 93 -2.31 -5.74 -14.13
C LYS A 93 -3.16 -6.18 -15.32
N ARG A 94 -2.66 -7.04 -16.22
CA ARG A 94 -3.45 -7.59 -17.33
C ARG A 94 -4.49 -8.64 -16.91
N MET A 95 -4.30 -9.26 -15.75
CA MET A 95 -5.26 -10.20 -15.17
C MET A 95 -6.22 -9.42 -14.25
N ASN A 96 -7.15 -8.65 -14.82
CA ASN A 96 -8.00 -7.70 -14.08
C ASN A 96 -9.51 -7.93 -14.21
N SER A 97 -9.93 -9.14 -14.61
CA SER A 97 -11.35 -9.46 -14.82
C SER A 97 -12.06 -9.95 -13.55
N ILE A 98 -13.33 -9.59 -13.41
CA ILE A 98 -14.27 -10.31 -12.53
C ILE A 98 -14.74 -11.57 -13.26
N LYS A 99 -14.61 -12.73 -12.61
CA LYS A 99 -15.00 -14.03 -13.18
C LYS A 99 -16.43 -14.42 -12.82
N ALA A 100 -16.86 -14.13 -11.60
CA ALA A 100 -18.21 -14.42 -11.12
C ALA A 100 -18.60 -13.53 -9.93
N ILE A 101 -19.88 -13.17 -9.83
CA ILE A 101 -20.50 -12.56 -8.65
C ILE A 101 -21.73 -13.39 -8.31
N ASP A 102 -21.85 -13.84 -7.07
CA ASP A 102 -23.02 -14.55 -6.55
C ASP A 102 -23.65 -13.74 -5.43
N THR A 103 -24.87 -13.26 -5.66
CA THR A 103 -25.62 -12.43 -4.71
C THR A 103 -26.31 -13.24 -3.61
N ILE A 104 -26.53 -14.54 -3.82
CA ILE A 104 -27.13 -15.44 -2.83
C ILE A 104 -26.08 -15.79 -1.79
N THR A 105 -24.91 -16.26 -2.22
CA THR A 105 -23.81 -16.61 -1.30
C THR A 105 -22.97 -15.40 -0.89
N ARG A 106 -23.18 -14.24 -1.56
CA ARG A 106 -22.41 -13.01 -1.37
C ARG A 106 -20.93 -13.25 -1.57
N THR A 107 -20.57 -13.78 -2.73
CA THR A 107 -19.17 -14.07 -3.08
C THR A 107 -18.79 -13.46 -4.42
N VAL A 108 -17.50 -13.20 -4.58
CA VAL A 108 -16.92 -12.73 -5.83
C VAL A 108 -15.65 -13.50 -6.15
N VAL A 109 -15.51 -13.88 -7.43
CA VAL A 109 -14.30 -14.49 -7.98
C VAL A 109 -13.68 -13.49 -8.95
N ALA A 110 -12.41 -13.13 -8.75
CA ALA A 110 -11.73 -12.13 -9.56
C ALA A 110 -10.24 -12.46 -9.77
N GLU A 111 -9.65 -11.85 -10.80
CA GLU A 111 -8.24 -11.94 -11.10
C GLU A 111 -7.39 -10.96 -10.24
N PRO A 112 -6.11 -11.26 -9.97
CA PRO A 112 -5.27 -10.53 -9.00
C PRO A 112 -4.91 -9.09 -9.37
N GLY A 113 -5.01 -8.74 -10.65
CA GLY A 113 -4.67 -7.42 -11.19
C GLY A 113 -5.81 -6.41 -11.13
N ILE A 114 -7.03 -6.81 -10.74
CA ILE A 114 -8.17 -5.89 -10.56
C ILE A 114 -7.92 -4.97 -9.36
N THR A 115 -8.33 -3.71 -9.43
CA THR A 115 -8.25 -2.77 -8.29
C THR A 115 -9.44 -2.94 -7.35
N CYS A 116 -9.25 -2.62 -6.07
CA CYS A 116 -10.35 -2.68 -5.10
C CYS A 116 -11.46 -1.67 -5.41
N GLY A 117 -11.08 -0.48 -5.88
CA GLY A 117 -12.03 0.56 -6.29
C GLY A 117 -12.97 0.05 -7.38
N TYR A 118 -12.41 -0.45 -8.49
CA TYR A 118 -13.20 -0.97 -9.61
C TYR A 118 -14.04 -2.19 -9.22
N LEU A 119 -13.47 -3.12 -8.45
CA LEU A 119 -14.22 -4.27 -7.93
C LEU A 119 -15.45 -3.83 -7.10
N ASN A 120 -15.26 -2.85 -6.21
CA ASN A 120 -16.36 -2.34 -5.37
C ASN A 120 -17.38 -1.53 -6.18
N GLU A 121 -16.98 -0.82 -7.24
CA GLU A 121 -17.93 -0.18 -8.17
C GLU A 121 -18.85 -1.19 -8.85
N GLU A 122 -18.31 -2.33 -9.28
CA GLU A 122 -19.11 -3.42 -9.86
C GLU A 122 -20.00 -4.10 -8.81
N LEU A 123 -19.49 -4.38 -7.61
CA LEU A 123 -20.25 -5.01 -6.52
C LEU A 123 -21.42 -4.14 -6.03
N LYS A 124 -21.25 -2.81 -5.99
CA LYS A 124 -22.30 -1.87 -5.58
C LYS A 124 -23.59 -2.02 -6.39
N LYS A 125 -23.50 -2.41 -7.67
CA LYS A 125 -24.67 -2.67 -8.54
C LYS A 125 -25.58 -3.79 -8.00
N TYR A 126 -25.04 -4.64 -7.13
CA TYR A 126 -25.74 -5.75 -6.47
C TYR A 126 -25.98 -5.50 -4.97
N ASN A 127 -25.81 -4.26 -4.50
CA ASN A 127 -25.83 -3.90 -3.08
C ASN A 127 -24.75 -4.63 -2.25
N LEU A 128 -23.61 -4.97 -2.87
CA LEU A 128 -22.50 -5.66 -2.22
C LEU A 128 -21.25 -4.79 -2.13
N THR A 129 -20.36 -5.13 -1.21
CA THR A 129 -19.04 -4.51 -1.06
C THR A 129 -18.04 -5.49 -0.46
N ILE A 130 -16.76 -5.31 -0.79
CA ILE A 130 -15.64 -5.76 0.06
C ILE A 130 -15.27 -4.57 0.95
N PRO A 131 -15.60 -4.59 2.25
CA PRO A 131 -15.44 -3.44 3.13
C PRO A 131 -14.00 -3.35 3.68
N VAL A 132 -13.02 -3.75 2.87
CA VAL A 132 -11.59 -3.58 3.12
C VAL A 132 -11.04 -2.85 1.91
N ALA A 133 -10.75 -1.57 2.10
CA ALA A 133 -10.28 -0.69 1.05
C ALA A 133 -9.10 0.15 1.58
N PRO A 134 -7.87 -0.12 1.14
CA PRO A 134 -6.73 0.70 1.51
C PRO A 134 -6.87 2.10 0.90
N ALA A 135 -6.12 3.08 1.40
CA ALA A 135 -6.11 4.44 0.83
C ALA A 135 -5.74 4.46 -0.66
N SER A 136 -5.01 3.43 -1.13
CA SER A 136 -4.60 3.22 -2.52
C SER A 136 -5.60 2.42 -3.36
N GLN A 137 -6.85 2.20 -2.91
CA GLN A 137 -7.83 1.27 -3.50
C GLN A 137 -8.05 1.39 -5.02
N PHE A 138 -7.86 2.57 -5.61
CA PHE A 138 -8.01 2.80 -7.05
C PHE A 138 -6.80 2.34 -7.87
N VAL A 139 -5.74 1.91 -7.20
CA VAL A 139 -4.42 1.66 -7.79
C VAL A 139 -3.85 0.33 -7.33
N SER A 140 -3.94 0.04 -6.04
CA SER A 140 -3.55 -1.24 -5.48
C SER A 140 -4.47 -2.32 -6.04
N THR A 141 -3.87 -3.46 -6.36
CA THR A 141 -4.60 -4.58 -6.95
C THR A 141 -4.91 -5.62 -5.90
N LEU A 142 -5.96 -6.40 -6.13
CA LEU A 142 -6.48 -7.36 -5.17
C LEU A 142 -5.43 -8.40 -4.76
N GLY A 143 -4.61 -8.87 -5.71
CA GLY A 143 -3.51 -9.79 -5.42
C GLY A 143 -2.44 -9.18 -4.53
N GLY A 144 -2.09 -7.90 -4.73
CA GLY A 144 -1.14 -7.19 -3.86
C GLY A 144 -1.71 -6.99 -2.46
N ASN A 145 -2.98 -6.61 -2.37
CA ASN A 145 -3.66 -6.40 -1.10
C ASN A 145 -3.77 -7.70 -0.28
N ILE A 146 -4.00 -8.85 -0.91
CA ILE A 146 -3.95 -10.15 -0.23
C ILE A 146 -2.52 -10.56 0.14
N ALA A 147 -1.56 -10.33 -0.76
CA ALA A 147 -0.16 -10.66 -0.51
C ALA A 147 0.45 -9.87 0.66
N GLN A 148 -0.15 -8.75 1.05
CA GLN A 148 0.21 -7.96 2.24
C GLN A 148 -0.82 -8.01 3.38
N ALA A 149 -1.97 -8.66 3.17
CA ALA A 149 -3.16 -8.57 4.03
C ALA A 149 -3.54 -7.13 4.39
N ALA A 150 -3.60 -6.27 3.37
CA ALA A 150 -3.91 -4.85 3.51
C ALA A 150 -5.22 -4.62 4.30
N GLY A 151 -5.22 -3.55 5.08
CA GLY A 151 -6.35 -3.04 5.83
C GLY A 151 -6.93 -1.79 5.18
N GLY A 152 -7.22 -0.80 6.02
CA GLY A 152 -7.85 0.46 5.66
C GLY A 152 -8.64 1.03 6.83
N THR A 153 -9.34 2.14 6.59
CA THR A 153 -10.03 2.91 7.65
C THR A 153 -11.14 2.15 8.38
N LEU A 154 -11.58 1.02 7.84
CA LEU A 154 -12.60 0.15 8.45
C LEU A 154 -12.01 -1.02 9.24
N GLY A 155 -10.67 -1.09 9.40
CA GLY A 155 -9.96 -2.19 10.04
C GLY A 155 -10.52 -2.56 11.41
N MET A 156 -10.90 -1.57 12.22
CA MET A 156 -11.50 -1.82 13.53
C MET A 156 -12.81 -2.61 13.52
N SER A 157 -13.65 -2.42 12.50
CA SER A 157 -15.00 -3.01 12.45
C SER A 157 -15.09 -4.17 11.45
N LYS A 158 -14.20 -4.20 10.47
CA LYS A 158 -14.21 -5.14 9.35
C LYS A 158 -12.95 -6.00 9.25
N GLY A 159 -11.87 -5.61 9.92
CA GLY A 159 -10.57 -6.27 9.80
C GLY A 159 -9.92 -6.04 8.43
N THR A 160 -8.96 -6.90 8.09
CA THR A 160 -8.22 -6.87 6.82
C THR A 160 -8.73 -7.89 5.81
N PHE A 161 -8.11 -7.98 4.63
CA PHE A 161 -8.42 -9.00 3.60
C PHE A 161 -8.41 -10.43 4.13
N LYS A 162 -7.67 -10.70 5.23
CA LYS A 162 -7.71 -11.96 5.98
C LYS A 162 -9.13 -12.44 6.29
N HIS A 163 -10.04 -11.52 6.61
CA HIS A 163 -11.39 -11.84 7.06
C HIS A 163 -12.38 -12.06 5.92
N TYR A 164 -11.98 -11.74 4.68
CA TYR A 164 -12.85 -11.84 3.50
C TYR A 164 -12.37 -12.90 2.51
N LEU A 165 -11.11 -13.32 2.60
CA LEU A 165 -10.53 -14.32 1.72
C LEU A 165 -11.07 -15.72 2.03
N LEU A 166 -11.68 -16.36 1.01
CA LEU A 166 -12.16 -17.73 1.11
C LEU A 166 -11.14 -18.72 0.53
N THR A 167 -10.68 -18.47 -0.69
CA THR A 167 -9.69 -19.34 -1.37
C THR A 167 -9.01 -18.62 -2.53
N MET A 168 -7.93 -19.20 -3.04
CA MET A 168 -7.15 -18.71 -4.18
C MET A 168 -6.69 -19.85 -5.09
N LYS A 169 -6.45 -19.54 -6.37
CA LYS A 169 -5.59 -20.32 -7.26
C LYS A 169 -4.18 -19.76 -7.24
N VAL A 170 -3.20 -20.63 -7.02
CA VAL A 170 -1.79 -20.24 -6.88
C VAL A 170 -0.89 -21.12 -7.74
N ILE A 171 0.17 -20.52 -8.27
CA ILE A 171 1.27 -21.20 -8.95
C ILE A 171 2.50 -21.22 -8.04
N ASP A 172 3.02 -22.42 -7.72
CA ASP A 172 4.22 -22.60 -6.90
C ASP A 172 5.53 -22.31 -7.67
N GLY A 173 6.69 -22.42 -7.02
CA GLY A 173 8.01 -22.19 -7.61
C GLY A 173 8.46 -23.24 -8.63
N LEU A 174 7.65 -24.28 -8.86
CA LEU A 174 7.86 -25.29 -9.90
C LEU A 174 6.91 -25.09 -11.10
N GLY A 175 5.94 -24.19 -10.99
CA GLY A 175 4.94 -23.91 -12.03
C GLY A 175 3.67 -24.76 -11.91
N ASN A 176 3.43 -25.43 -10.78
CA ASN A 176 2.21 -26.20 -10.54
C ASN A 176 1.08 -25.26 -10.12
N LEU A 177 -0.09 -25.37 -10.78
CA LEU A 177 -1.29 -24.63 -10.44
C LEU A 177 -2.19 -25.46 -9.51
N PHE A 178 -2.63 -24.88 -8.40
CA PHE A 178 -3.51 -25.55 -7.44
C PHE A 178 -4.43 -24.55 -6.70
N ASN A 179 -5.49 -25.07 -6.07
CA ASN A 179 -6.38 -24.28 -5.21
C ASN A 179 -5.91 -24.39 -3.75
N THR A 180 -5.94 -23.29 -3.00
CA THR A 180 -5.61 -23.30 -1.56
C THR A 180 -6.74 -23.86 -0.69
N GLY A 181 -7.96 -23.93 -1.21
CA GLY A 181 -9.15 -24.38 -0.49
C GLY A 181 -10.37 -24.49 -1.41
N VAL A 182 -11.57 -24.41 -0.82
CA VAL A 182 -12.85 -24.35 -1.55
C VAL A 182 -13.58 -23.03 -1.26
N PRO A 183 -14.48 -22.54 -2.13
CA PRO A 183 -15.09 -21.22 -2.02
C PRO A 183 -16.25 -21.17 -0.99
N PHE A 184 -16.03 -21.69 0.21
CA PHE A 184 -17.05 -21.76 1.26
C PHE A 184 -16.53 -21.19 2.58
N THR A 185 -17.43 -20.60 3.38
CA THR A 185 -17.10 -20.04 4.70
C THR A 185 -16.81 -21.09 5.76
N LYS A 186 -17.21 -22.34 5.54
CA LYS A 186 -16.97 -23.45 6.45
C LYS A 186 -16.21 -24.56 5.73
N GLN A 187 -15.01 -24.84 6.21
CA GLN A 187 -14.17 -25.91 5.73
C GLN A 187 -13.29 -26.41 6.88
N SER A 188 -13.13 -27.73 7.00
CA SER A 188 -12.28 -28.36 8.03
C SER A 188 -11.62 -29.63 7.48
N THR A 189 -11.00 -29.52 6.30
CA THR A 189 -10.43 -30.64 5.55
C THR A 189 -8.90 -30.73 5.66
N GLY A 190 -8.32 -30.17 6.72
CA GLY A 190 -6.89 -30.08 6.94
C GLY A 190 -6.42 -28.65 7.25
N PRO A 191 -5.10 -28.41 7.34
CA PRO A 191 -4.54 -27.09 7.54
C PRO A 191 -4.96 -26.11 6.44
N ASP A 192 -5.22 -24.86 6.82
CA ASP A 192 -5.65 -23.82 5.89
C ASP A 192 -4.45 -23.28 5.09
N LEU A 193 -4.31 -23.75 3.83
CA LEU A 193 -3.30 -23.23 2.93
C LEU A 193 -3.57 -21.76 2.54
N THR A 194 -4.84 -21.33 2.49
CA THR A 194 -5.19 -19.94 2.16
C THR A 194 -4.53 -18.98 3.16
N ALA A 195 -4.56 -19.33 4.45
CA ALA A 195 -3.88 -18.57 5.49
C ALA A 195 -2.34 -18.55 5.36
N LEU A 196 -1.71 -19.58 4.76
CA LEU A 196 -0.26 -19.59 4.53
C LEU A 196 0.16 -18.63 3.41
N PHE A 197 -0.66 -18.49 2.36
CA PHE A 197 -0.35 -17.61 1.23
C PHE A 197 -0.68 -16.13 1.51
N LEU A 198 -1.56 -15.86 2.46
CA LEU A 198 -1.82 -14.52 2.99
C LEU A 198 -0.54 -13.93 3.62
N CYS A 199 -0.25 -12.65 3.38
CA CYS A 199 1.00 -11.99 3.82
C CYS A 199 2.29 -12.62 3.27
N SER A 200 2.22 -13.49 2.26
CA SER A 200 3.43 -14.15 1.72
C SER A 200 4.27 -13.24 0.80
N GLU A 201 3.74 -12.08 0.38
CA GLU A 201 4.39 -11.15 -0.57
C GLU A 201 4.97 -11.85 -1.82
N GLY A 202 4.28 -12.89 -2.30
CA GLY A 202 4.71 -13.66 -3.49
C GLY A 202 5.88 -14.60 -3.25
N THR A 203 6.34 -14.77 -2.00
CA THR A 203 7.45 -15.68 -1.67
C THR A 203 7.04 -17.14 -1.70
N LEU A 204 5.77 -17.48 -1.52
CA LEU A 204 5.32 -18.87 -1.54
C LEU A 204 4.71 -19.27 -2.89
N GLY A 205 4.22 -18.31 -3.67
CA GLY A 205 3.53 -18.59 -4.92
C GLY A 205 2.94 -17.34 -5.55
N ILE A 206 2.51 -17.49 -6.81
CA ILE A 206 1.91 -16.43 -7.61
C ILE A 206 0.39 -16.64 -7.65
N ILE A 207 -0.35 -15.69 -7.07
CA ILE A 207 -1.82 -15.71 -7.06
C ILE A 207 -2.34 -15.44 -8.48
N THR A 208 -3.32 -16.22 -8.94
CA THR A 208 -3.90 -16.11 -10.30
C THR A 208 -5.42 -15.95 -10.32
N GLU A 209 -6.12 -16.35 -9.26
CA GLU A 209 -7.55 -16.17 -9.07
C GLU A 209 -7.83 -16.10 -7.57
N ILE A 210 -8.79 -15.26 -7.18
CA ILE A 210 -9.12 -14.98 -5.78
C ILE A 210 -10.63 -15.10 -5.62
N THR A 211 -11.06 -15.78 -4.56
CA THR A 211 -12.46 -15.80 -4.13
C THR A 211 -12.62 -15.11 -2.77
N LEU A 212 -13.48 -14.10 -2.72
CA LEU A 212 -13.80 -13.35 -1.51
C LEU A 212 -15.29 -13.51 -1.14
N ARG A 213 -15.59 -13.42 0.15
CA ARG A 213 -16.94 -13.10 0.62
C ARG A 213 -17.17 -11.58 0.59
N CYS A 214 -18.41 -11.17 0.39
CA CYS A 214 -18.86 -9.78 0.36
C CYS A 214 -19.83 -9.50 1.51
N GLU A 215 -19.98 -8.23 1.85
CA GLU A 215 -21.04 -7.74 2.74
C GLU A 215 -22.05 -6.91 1.96
N LEU A 216 -23.23 -6.71 2.55
CA LEU A 216 -24.17 -5.71 2.06
C LEU A 216 -23.62 -4.31 2.37
N LEU A 217 -23.95 -3.33 1.54
CA LEU A 217 -23.73 -1.94 1.90
C LEU A 217 -24.59 -1.58 3.13
N PRO A 218 -24.07 -0.78 4.08
CA PRO A 218 -24.90 -0.24 5.16
C PRO A 218 -25.99 0.67 4.60
N GLU A 219 -27.14 0.72 5.26
CA GLU A 219 -28.25 1.58 4.86
C GLU A 219 -27.97 3.06 5.16
N ASP A 220 -27.20 3.33 6.22
CA ASP A 220 -26.84 4.68 6.65
C ASP A 220 -25.46 4.71 7.32
N ILE A 221 -24.76 5.83 7.14
CA ILE A 221 -23.43 6.10 7.73
C ILE A 221 -23.42 7.52 8.27
N TRP A 222 -23.12 7.68 9.55
CA TRP A 222 -22.82 8.97 10.15
C TRP A 222 -21.32 9.16 10.28
N THR A 223 -20.85 10.34 9.90
CA THR A 223 -19.47 10.79 10.06
C THR A 223 -19.42 11.92 11.08
N VAL A 224 -18.59 11.77 12.11
CA VAL A 224 -18.29 12.78 13.12
C VAL A 224 -16.87 13.28 12.91
N ARG A 225 -16.72 14.59 12.87
CA ARG A 225 -15.43 15.30 12.76
C ARG A 225 -15.24 16.10 14.03
N CYS A 226 -14.12 15.92 14.72
CA CYS A 226 -13.80 16.72 15.90
C CYS A 226 -12.31 16.99 16.07
N SER A 227 -11.97 18.05 16.81
CA SER A 227 -10.58 18.44 17.06
C SER A 227 -10.31 18.73 18.53
N PHE A 228 -9.09 18.41 18.96
CA PHE A 228 -8.60 18.63 20.32
C PHE A 228 -7.14 19.09 20.30
N SER A 229 -6.70 19.80 21.33
CA SER A 229 -5.31 20.26 21.44
C SER A 229 -4.36 19.23 22.05
N ASP A 230 -4.88 18.24 22.79
CA ASP A 230 -4.09 17.25 23.52
C ASP A 230 -4.50 15.82 23.12
N GLU A 231 -3.52 15.03 22.67
CA GLU A 231 -3.68 13.63 22.26
C GLU A 231 -4.03 12.70 23.44
N ALA A 232 -3.82 13.13 24.69
CA ALA A 232 -4.20 12.36 25.88
C ALA A 232 -5.69 12.01 25.91
N VAL A 233 -6.55 12.82 25.28
CA VAL A 233 -8.00 12.57 25.19
C VAL A 233 -8.34 11.30 24.41
N LEU A 234 -7.47 10.82 23.50
CA LEU A 234 -7.70 9.58 22.74
C LEU A 234 -7.96 8.39 23.66
N GLN A 235 -7.18 8.30 24.75
CA GLN A 235 -7.34 7.25 25.76
C GLN A 235 -8.75 7.30 26.38
N THR A 236 -9.19 8.50 26.78
CA THR A 236 -10.52 8.71 27.36
C THR A 236 -11.63 8.39 26.35
N ILE A 237 -11.44 8.72 25.06
CA ILE A 237 -12.40 8.36 24.01
C ILE A 237 -12.52 6.85 23.87
N HIS A 238 -11.41 6.10 23.84
CA HIS A 238 -11.44 4.64 23.78
C HIS A 238 -12.16 4.03 24.99
N GLU A 239 -11.88 4.53 26.19
CA GLU A 239 -12.52 4.08 27.43
C GLU A 239 -14.02 4.35 27.44
N GLU A 240 -14.44 5.56 27.06
CA GLU A 240 -15.86 5.92 27.02
C GLU A 240 -16.61 5.21 25.87
N VAL A 241 -15.99 4.98 24.72
CA VAL A 241 -16.56 4.17 23.64
C VAL A 241 -16.85 2.75 24.13
N ALA A 242 -15.87 2.12 24.80
CA ALA A 242 -16.04 0.78 25.38
C ALA A 242 -17.11 0.76 26.47
N LYS A 243 -17.04 1.69 27.43
CA LYS A 243 -17.96 1.79 28.57
C LYS A 243 -19.42 2.03 28.16
N ASN A 244 -19.64 2.79 27.09
CA ASN A 244 -20.98 3.09 26.58
C ASN A 244 -21.44 2.12 25.48
N ASN A 245 -20.68 1.05 25.18
CA ASN A 245 -20.95 0.07 24.13
C ASN A 245 -21.25 0.74 22.77
N ILE A 246 -20.39 1.67 22.37
CA ILE A 246 -20.53 2.40 21.11
C ILE A 246 -19.90 1.60 19.98
N ASN A 247 -20.72 1.19 19.01
CA ASN A 247 -20.25 0.45 17.84
C ASN A 247 -19.76 1.41 16.76
N LEU A 248 -18.45 1.60 16.69
CA LEU A 248 -17.81 2.40 15.66
C LEU A 248 -17.58 1.59 14.39
N TYR A 249 -17.75 2.26 13.25
CA TYR A 249 -17.43 1.77 11.92
C TYR A 249 -15.97 2.08 11.55
N SER A 250 -15.50 3.29 11.89
CA SER A 250 -14.11 3.71 11.75
C SER A 250 -13.74 4.72 12.83
N PHE A 251 -12.45 4.84 13.13
CA PHE A 251 -11.91 5.88 13.98
C PHE A 251 -10.48 6.24 13.54
N GLU A 252 -10.35 7.39 12.91
CA GLU A 252 -9.12 7.91 12.32
C GLU A 252 -8.55 9.07 13.13
N TYR A 253 -7.22 9.17 13.10
CA TYR A 253 -6.44 10.19 13.80
C TYR A 253 -5.47 10.88 12.84
N ILE A 254 -5.36 12.20 12.96
CA ILE A 254 -4.40 13.06 12.24
C ILE A 254 -3.77 14.03 13.25
N ASP A 255 -2.45 14.07 13.32
CA ASP A 255 -1.74 15.01 14.20
C ASP A 255 -1.84 16.47 13.73
N ALA A 256 -1.47 17.39 14.63
CA ALA A 256 -1.51 18.82 14.35
C ALA A 256 -0.62 19.26 13.18
N ARG A 257 0.54 18.63 13.01
CA ARG A 257 1.48 19.01 11.96
C ARG A 257 0.88 18.71 10.59
N LEU A 258 0.32 17.51 10.41
CA LEU A 258 -0.34 17.13 9.18
C LEU A 258 -1.63 17.94 8.98
N TYR A 259 -2.42 18.16 10.04
CA TYR A 259 -3.63 18.97 9.91
C TYR A 259 -3.33 20.41 9.47
N SER A 260 -2.22 20.99 9.93
CA SER A 260 -1.78 22.33 9.51
C SER A 260 -1.42 22.43 8.01
N CYS A 261 -1.16 21.30 7.35
CA CYS A 261 -0.96 21.26 5.90
C CYS A 261 -2.27 21.48 5.12
N PHE A 262 -3.43 21.27 5.76
CA PHE A 262 -4.75 21.53 5.18
C PHE A 262 -5.33 22.87 5.63
N GLN A 263 -5.07 23.24 6.88
CA GLN A 263 -5.54 24.48 7.49
C GLN A 263 -4.37 25.20 8.19
N THR A 264 -3.88 26.28 7.59
CA THR A 264 -2.72 27.04 8.09
C THR A 264 -2.88 27.43 9.56
N ASP A 265 -1.78 27.36 10.32
CA ASP A 265 -1.68 27.69 11.76
C ASP A 265 -2.47 26.81 12.74
N ASN A 266 -3.05 25.69 12.27
CA ASN A 266 -3.73 24.76 13.16
C ASN A 266 -2.74 24.00 14.07
N LYS A 267 -2.97 24.02 15.38
CA LYS A 267 -2.15 23.31 16.39
C LYS A 267 -2.88 22.14 17.05
N ASN A 268 -4.03 21.76 16.52
CA ASN A 268 -4.91 20.74 17.08
C ASN A 268 -4.78 19.43 16.30
N MET A 269 -5.06 18.30 16.93
CA MET A 269 -5.30 17.06 16.21
C MET A 269 -6.72 17.03 15.64
N LEU A 270 -6.90 16.27 14.55
CA LEU A 270 -8.20 16.00 13.93
C LEU A 270 -8.55 14.53 14.09
N LEU A 271 -9.79 14.26 14.52
CA LEU A 271 -10.37 12.93 14.64
C LEU A 271 -11.57 12.79 13.71
N LEU A 272 -11.64 11.68 13.00
CA LEU A 272 -12.81 11.30 12.19
C LEU A 272 -13.35 9.97 12.73
N LEU A 273 -14.63 9.92 13.06
CA LEU A 273 -15.28 8.72 13.56
C LEU A 273 -16.53 8.44 12.74
N GLN A 274 -16.83 7.16 12.52
CA GLN A 274 -18.05 6.76 11.83
C GLN A 274 -18.86 5.76 12.63
N THR A 275 -20.17 5.77 12.42
CA THR A 275 -21.10 4.70 12.81
C THR A 275 -21.92 4.32 11.58
N ALA A 276 -22.18 3.04 11.39
CA ALA A 276 -22.87 2.54 10.19
C ALA A 276 -23.78 1.36 10.53
N GLY A 277 -24.86 1.19 9.78
CA GLY A 277 -25.83 0.11 9.99
C GLY A 277 -27.16 0.38 9.32
N SER A 278 -28.24 -0.06 9.97
CA SER A 278 -29.59 0.42 9.65
C SER A 278 -29.71 1.91 10.00
N VAL A 279 -30.68 2.62 9.40
CA VAL A 279 -30.94 4.04 9.69
C VAL A 279 -31.13 4.31 11.20
N HIS A 280 -31.78 3.39 11.91
CA HIS A 280 -32.02 3.53 13.34
C HIS A 280 -30.74 3.31 14.15
N ASP A 281 -30.00 2.23 13.86
CA ASP A 281 -28.82 1.85 14.62
C ASP A 281 -27.69 2.87 14.44
N SER A 282 -27.45 3.32 13.20
CA SER A 282 -26.41 4.31 12.90
C SER A 282 -26.65 5.62 13.66
N GLU A 283 -27.90 6.12 13.67
CA GLU A 283 -28.28 7.36 14.34
C GLU A 283 -28.18 7.24 15.88
N GLU A 284 -28.60 6.10 16.45
CA GLU A 284 -28.50 5.86 17.90
C GLU A 284 -27.03 5.83 18.35
N GLN A 285 -26.18 5.11 17.63
CA GLN A 285 -24.74 5.03 17.93
C GLN A 285 -24.06 6.39 17.78
N MET A 286 -24.40 7.15 16.74
CA MET A 286 -23.92 8.52 16.54
C MET A 286 -24.32 9.43 17.71
N LYS A 287 -25.58 9.37 18.18
CA LYS A 287 -26.06 10.19 19.31
C LYS A 287 -25.27 9.89 20.59
N LYS A 288 -24.99 8.62 20.89
CA LYS A 288 -24.14 8.21 22.02
C LYS A 288 -22.72 8.77 21.88
N LEU A 289 -22.13 8.61 20.70
CA LEU A 289 -20.78 9.10 20.40
C LEU A 289 -20.67 10.62 20.57
N VAL A 290 -21.57 11.39 19.96
CA VAL A 290 -21.61 12.85 20.11
C VAL A 290 -21.82 13.26 21.56
N GLY A 291 -22.65 12.52 22.32
CA GLY A 291 -22.84 12.73 23.75
C GLY A 291 -21.57 12.55 24.58
N VAL A 292 -20.75 11.55 24.26
CA VAL A 292 -19.42 11.35 24.86
C VAL A 292 -18.48 12.49 24.47
N LEU A 293 -18.34 12.75 23.16
CA LEU A 293 -17.39 13.74 22.65
C LEU A 293 -17.67 15.14 23.21
N LYS A 294 -18.93 15.57 23.30
CA LYS A 294 -19.31 16.87 23.89
C LYS A 294 -18.80 17.04 25.33
N LYS A 295 -18.80 15.99 26.14
CA LYS A 295 -18.33 16.04 27.54
C LYS A 295 -16.82 16.24 27.64
N LEU A 296 -16.09 15.94 26.57
CA LEU A 296 -14.64 16.12 26.47
C LEU A 296 -14.23 17.52 25.98
N ASN A 297 -15.20 18.42 25.75
CA ASN A 297 -14.98 19.81 25.33
C ASN A 297 -14.10 19.96 24.07
N PRO A 298 -14.50 19.39 22.93
CA PRO A 298 -13.76 19.52 21.68
C PRO A 298 -13.76 20.98 21.23
N LEU A 299 -12.68 21.38 20.55
CA LEU A 299 -12.54 22.71 19.96
C LEU A 299 -13.46 22.90 18.76
N GLU A 300 -13.70 21.81 18.03
CA GLU A 300 -14.63 21.72 16.91
C GLU A 300 -15.34 20.37 16.98
N LEU A 301 -16.64 20.35 16.72
CA LEU A 301 -17.43 19.13 16.61
C LEU A 301 -18.54 19.32 15.58
N THR A 302 -18.43 18.62 14.46
CA THR A 302 -19.45 18.56 13.41
C THR A 302 -19.77 17.11 13.08
N TYR A 303 -20.97 16.85 12.57
CA TYR A 303 -21.38 15.51 12.19
C TYR A 303 -22.41 15.57 11.06
N THR A 304 -22.39 14.57 10.18
CA THR A 304 -23.25 14.49 9.00
C THR A 304 -23.45 13.05 8.57
N ASN A 305 -24.61 12.73 8.00
CA ASN A 305 -24.85 11.51 7.23
C ASN A 305 -25.03 11.78 5.73
N ASP A 306 -24.67 12.99 5.28
CA ASP A 306 -24.61 13.33 3.87
C ASP A 306 -23.38 12.63 3.24
N PRO A 307 -23.58 11.73 2.24
CA PRO A 307 -22.49 11.00 1.61
C PRO A 307 -21.46 11.91 0.95
N ASP A 308 -21.88 13.04 0.36
CA ASP A 308 -20.98 13.95 -0.34
C ASP A 308 -20.06 14.67 0.65
N LYS A 309 -20.64 15.19 1.74
CA LYS A 309 -19.85 15.80 2.83
C LYS A 309 -18.93 14.79 3.52
N THR A 310 -19.39 13.56 3.70
CA THR A 310 -18.54 12.47 4.22
C THR A 310 -17.34 12.22 3.29
N ASN A 311 -17.58 12.18 1.98
CA ASN A 311 -16.52 12.01 0.99
C ASN A 311 -15.52 13.17 1.00
N GLU A 312 -15.97 14.42 1.14
CA GLU A 312 -15.10 15.59 1.30
C GLU A 312 -14.19 15.45 2.53
N ILE A 313 -14.77 15.15 3.70
CA ILE A 313 -14.03 14.97 4.96
C ILE A 313 -12.96 13.87 4.82
N TYR A 314 -13.32 12.71 4.26
CA TYR A 314 -12.36 11.62 4.08
C TYR A 314 -11.35 11.87 2.97
N THR A 315 -11.63 12.79 2.04
CA THR A 315 -10.65 13.20 1.03
C THR A 315 -9.48 13.93 1.69
N GLU A 316 -9.72 14.75 2.72
CA GLU A 316 -8.64 15.35 3.54
C GLU A 316 -7.76 14.24 4.16
N ARG A 317 -8.38 13.24 4.79
CA ARG A 317 -7.69 12.11 5.42
C ARG A 317 -6.91 11.24 4.44
N ARG A 318 -7.46 10.96 3.25
CA ARG A 318 -6.79 10.20 2.17
C ARG A 318 -5.63 10.98 1.57
N ASN A 319 -5.74 12.31 1.53
CA ASN A 319 -4.73 13.19 0.98
C ASN A 319 -3.63 13.55 1.99
N ALA A 320 -3.65 12.98 3.20
CA ALA A 320 -2.65 13.14 4.25
C ALA A 320 -1.20 13.06 3.74
N LEU A 321 -0.82 11.95 3.12
CA LEU A 321 0.53 11.77 2.56
C LEU A 321 0.86 12.77 1.47
N GLY A 322 -0.14 13.13 0.68
CA GLY A 322 -0.03 14.13 -0.37
C GLY A 322 0.21 15.55 0.11
N ALA A 323 -0.40 15.91 1.23
CA ALA A 323 -0.27 17.23 1.84
C ALA A 323 1.15 17.48 2.38
N ILE A 324 1.95 16.43 2.60
CA ILE A 324 3.37 16.54 2.99
C ILE A 324 4.19 17.25 1.90
N GLY A 325 3.77 17.18 0.64
CA GLY A 325 4.40 17.95 -0.44
C GLY A 325 4.37 19.46 -0.22
N LYS A 326 3.56 19.95 0.72
CA LYS A 326 3.50 21.35 1.14
C LYS A 326 4.56 21.73 2.19
N VAL A 327 5.28 20.76 2.77
CA VAL A 327 6.16 20.99 3.94
C VAL A 327 7.57 21.42 3.53
N ASP A 328 8.25 20.66 2.65
CA ASP A 328 9.60 21.01 2.17
C ASP A 328 10.03 20.16 0.96
N TYR A 329 10.18 20.77 -0.23
CA TYR A 329 10.68 20.07 -1.44
C TYR A 329 12.12 19.58 -1.33
N ASN A 330 12.90 20.09 -0.35
CA ASN A 330 14.25 19.59 -0.09
C ASN A 330 14.23 18.24 0.63
N LYS A 331 13.07 17.80 1.13
CA LYS A 331 12.89 16.51 1.81
C LYS A 331 11.89 15.61 1.06
N PRO A 332 12.23 15.17 -0.16
CA PRO A 332 11.27 14.47 -1.03
C PRO A 332 11.06 13.00 -0.64
N ILE A 333 11.80 12.48 0.35
CA ILE A 333 11.71 11.07 0.75
C ILE A 333 10.80 10.94 1.96
N LEU A 334 9.68 10.26 1.74
CA LEU A 334 8.79 9.78 2.79
C LEU A 334 9.21 8.37 3.19
N ILE A 335 9.38 8.14 4.49
CA ILE A 335 9.63 6.81 5.06
C ILE A 335 8.54 6.55 6.09
N GLN A 336 7.54 5.77 5.67
CA GLN A 336 6.41 5.36 6.48
C GLN A 336 6.60 3.94 7.00
N PHE A 337 6.07 3.70 8.18
CA PHE A 337 5.97 2.40 8.84
C PHE A 337 4.67 2.38 9.66
N ASP A 338 4.21 1.20 10.02
CA ASP A 338 2.83 0.97 10.45
C ASP A 338 2.70 0.09 11.71
N PRO A 339 3.25 0.53 12.85
CA PRO A 339 3.14 -0.22 14.09
C PRO A 339 1.71 -0.25 14.61
N VAL A 340 1.36 -1.34 15.30
CA VAL A 340 0.07 -1.53 15.97
C VAL A 340 0.30 -1.63 17.46
N LEU A 341 -0.42 -0.82 18.23
CA LEU A 341 -0.37 -0.80 19.68
C LEU A 341 -1.71 -1.29 20.26
N PRO A 342 -1.70 -1.85 21.49
CA PRO A 342 -2.92 -1.92 22.26
C PRO A 342 -3.57 -0.54 22.34
N LEU A 343 -4.91 -0.46 22.20
CA LEU A 343 -5.62 0.82 22.20
C LEU A 343 -5.28 1.69 23.42
N SER A 344 -5.11 1.06 24.59
CA SER A 344 -4.72 1.71 25.84
C SER A 344 -3.32 2.35 25.85
N LYS A 345 -2.55 2.13 24.77
CA LYS A 345 -1.17 2.62 24.58
C LYS A 345 -1.04 3.48 23.34
N PHE A 346 -2.10 3.72 22.57
CA PHE A 346 -2.05 4.47 21.31
C PHE A 346 -1.48 5.88 21.50
N ALA A 347 -2.06 6.68 22.42
CA ALA A 347 -1.57 8.03 22.72
C ALA A 347 -0.13 8.04 23.24
N LEU A 348 0.25 7.05 24.06
CA LEU A 348 1.63 6.90 24.54
C LEU A 348 2.59 6.61 23.39
N GLY A 349 2.16 5.79 22.42
CA GLY A 349 2.91 5.50 21.21
C GLY A 349 3.18 6.74 20.37
N VAL A 350 2.18 7.61 20.18
CA VAL A 350 2.34 8.90 19.49
C VAL A 350 3.41 9.75 20.18
N LYS A 351 3.31 9.90 21.51
CA LYS A 351 4.28 10.66 22.30
C LYS A 351 5.69 10.10 22.17
N LYS A 352 5.86 8.79 22.37
CA LYS A 352 7.16 8.11 22.30
C LYS A 352 7.81 8.28 20.93
N MET A 353 7.03 8.19 19.86
CA MET A 353 7.53 8.35 18.50
C MET A 353 8.07 9.78 18.28
N ARG A 354 7.33 10.79 18.76
CA ARG A 354 7.74 12.19 18.69
C ARG A 354 9.02 12.47 19.47
N GLU A 355 9.17 11.88 20.66
CA GLU A 355 10.39 11.97 21.47
C GLU A 355 11.62 11.43 20.73
N LEU A 356 11.50 10.25 20.11
CA LEU A 356 12.61 9.64 19.36
C LEU A 356 12.97 10.47 18.12
N ALA A 357 11.97 10.93 17.37
CA ALA A 357 12.18 11.80 16.21
C ALA A 357 12.88 13.11 16.59
N GLN A 358 12.47 13.74 17.69
CA GLN A 358 13.07 14.98 18.19
C GLN A 358 14.53 14.77 18.62
N ARG A 359 14.84 13.67 19.31
CA ARG A 359 16.21 13.32 19.72
C ARG A 359 17.15 13.27 18.51
N GLU A 360 16.66 12.71 17.41
CA GLU A 360 17.39 12.60 16.15
C GLU A 360 17.18 13.79 15.20
N GLN A 361 16.48 14.85 15.59
CA GLN A 361 16.20 16.03 14.75
C GLN A 361 15.58 15.65 13.39
N LEU A 362 14.72 14.63 13.38
CA LEU A 362 14.01 14.19 12.19
C LEU A 362 12.62 14.81 12.13
N ASP A 363 12.23 15.22 10.93
CA ASP A 363 10.87 15.65 10.68
C ASP A 363 9.95 14.45 10.55
N ILE A 364 8.85 14.50 11.31
CA ILE A 364 7.84 13.46 11.33
C ILE A 364 6.44 14.07 11.33
N ILE A 365 5.51 13.38 10.66
CA ILE A 365 4.07 13.52 10.87
C ILE A 365 3.52 12.19 11.38
N ILE A 366 2.41 12.23 12.10
CA ILE A 366 1.75 11.04 12.64
C ILE A 366 0.26 11.10 12.31
N TYR A 367 -0.24 10.01 11.76
CA TYR A 367 -1.66 9.77 11.59
C TYR A 367 -1.92 8.28 11.81
N GLY A 368 -3.16 7.82 11.79
CA GLY A 368 -3.43 6.42 12.06
C GLY A 368 -4.90 6.03 12.05
N HIS A 369 -5.10 4.73 12.16
CA HIS A 369 -6.36 4.10 12.49
C HIS A 369 -6.42 3.98 14.03
N ALA A 370 -6.92 5.04 14.68
CA ALA A 370 -7.05 5.07 16.13
C ALA A 370 -8.01 3.98 16.65
N GLY A 371 -8.91 3.47 15.82
CA GLY A 371 -9.89 2.45 16.19
C GLY A 371 -9.34 1.04 16.40
N ASP A 372 -8.23 0.69 15.74
CA ASP A 372 -7.60 -0.64 15.83
C ASP A 372 -6.13 -0.57 16.29
N GLY A 373 -5.66 0.62 16.65
CA GLY A 373 -4.36 0.83 17.27
C GLY A 373 -3.21 0.98 16.27
N ASN A 374 -3.50 1.03 14.97
CA ASN A 374 -2.49 1.15 13.93
C ASN A 374 -2.06 2.60 13.70
N LEU A 375 -0.82 2.92 14.05
CA LEU A 375 -0.18 4.21 13.76
C LEU A 375 0.52 4.15 12.40
N HIS A 376 0.59 5.30 11.73
CA HIS A 376 1.33 5.52 10.48
C HIS A 376 2.33 6.68 10.62
N PRO A 377 3.35 6.60 11.51
CA PRO A 377 4.35 7.64 11.58
C PRO A 377 5.14 7.70 10.27
N THR A 378 5.40 8.91 9.79
CA THR A 378 6.05 9.11 8.49
C THR A 378 7.15 10.14 8.62
N PHE A 379 8.39 9.69 8.43
CA PHE A 379 9.55 10.57 8.37
C PHE A 379 9.61 11.30 7.03
N ILE A 380 10.01 12.57 7.07
CA ILE A 380 10.17 13.45 5.92
C ILE A 380 11.66 13.81 5.85
N VAL A 381 12.39 13.22 4.91
CA VAL A 381 13.86 13.32 4.88
C VAL A 381 14.41 13.71 3.51
N ARG A 382 15.64 14.21 3.50
CA ARG A 382 16.37 14.49 2.26
C ARG A 382 16.70 13.18 1.55
N ASP A 383 16.88 13.24 0.24
CA ASP A 383 17.33 12.08 -0.55
C ASP A 383 18.83 11.85 -0.41
N VAL A 384 19.29 11.60 0.82
CA VAL A 384 20.68 11.28 1.17
C VAL A 384 20.71 10.05 2.06
N LEU A 385 21.78 9.26 1.94
CA LEU A 385 21.89 7.97 2.63
C LEU A 385 21.85 8.12 4.16
N ASP A 386 22.55 9.12 4.71
CA ASP A 386 22.63 9.35 6.15
C ASP A 386 21.27 9.59 6.80
N ASP A 387 20.42 10.43 6.19
CA ASP A 387 19.08 10.71 6.73
C ASP A 387 18.19 9.45 6.68
N LYS A 388 18.30 8.63 5.62
CA LYS A 388 17.57 7.36 5.48
C LYS A 388 17.99 6.36 6.56
N ILE A 389 19.30 6.22 6.80
CA ILE A 389 19.85 5.35 7.86
C ILE A 389 19.39 5.85 9.24
N LYS A 390 19.41 7.17 9.47
CA LYS A 390 18.98 7.77 10.73
C LYS A 390 17.51 7.46 11.01
N ALA A 391 16.63 7.72 10.05
CA ALA A 391 15.20 7.41 10.16
C ALA A 391 14.98 5.91 10.42
N LYS A 392 15.64 5.04 9.65
CA LYS A 392 15.58 3.59 9.82
C LYS A 392 15.96 3.13 11.24
N ASN A 393 17.03 3.67 11.82
CA ASN A 393 17.47 3.32 13.16
C ASN A 393 16.44 3.72 14.23
N VAL A 394 15.82 4.89 14.05
CA VAL A 394 14.74 5.34 14.93
C VAL A 394 13.52 4.41 14.84
N ILE A 395 13.16 3.97 13.63
CA ILE A 395 12.04 3.01 13.45
C ILE A 395 12.34 1.71 14.21
N ARG A 396 13.53 1.14 14.05
CA ARG A 396 13.93 -0.10 14.74
C ARG A 396 13.88 0.04 16.27
N GLU A 397 14.28 1.18 16.80
CA GLU A 397 14.16 1.46 18.24
C GLU A 397 12.70 1.56 18.69
N TYR A 398 11.85 2.20 17.87
CA TYR A 398 10.43 2.30 18.14
C TYR A 398 9.73 0.94 18.09
N ASP A 399 10.01 0.11 17.07
CA ASP A 399 9.44 -1.23 16.92
C ASP A 399 9.73 -2.10 18.14
N LYS A 400 10.97 -2.07 18.64
CA LYS A 400 11.34 -2.78 19.86
C LYS A 400 10.50 -2.30 21.05
N TRP A 401 10.32 -0.99 21.20
CA TRP A 401 9.47 -0.45 22.26
C TRP A 401 8.00 -0.85 22.09
N VAL A 402 7.47 -0.87 20.86
CA VAL A 402 6.10 -1.32 20.55
C VAL A 402 5.92 -2.78 20.95
N GLU A 403 6.86 -3.65 20.59
CA GLU A 403 6.89 -5.06 20.98
C GLU A 403 6.89 -5.21 22.52
N GLU A 404 7.69 -4.42 23.24
CA GLU A 404 7.71 -4.38 24.72
C GLU A 404 6.37 -3.91 25.34
N GLN A 405 5.58 -3.10 24.62
CA GLN A 405 4.22 -2.72 25.04
C GLN A 405 3.14 -3.77 24.68
N GLY A 406 3.52 -4.90 24.07
CA GLY A 406 2.59 -5.92 23.58
C GLY A 406 1.94 -5.59 22.24
N GLY A 407 2.54 -4.68 21.46
CA GLY A 407 2.14 -4.34 20.10
C GLY A 407 2.81 -5.21 19.03
N CYS A 408 2.59 -4.83 17.78
CA CYS A 408 3.18 -5.43 16.58
C CYS A 408 3.88 -4.36 15.74
N TYR A 409 5.02 -4.70 15.15
CA TYR A 409 5.84 -3.78 14.36
C TYR A 409 5.29 -3.48 12.95
N ALA A 410 4.39 -4.31 12.43
CA ALA A 410 3.74 -4.14 11.13
C ALA A 410 2.27 -4.55 11.22
N GLY A 411 1.38 -3.65 10.84
CA GLY A 411 -0.07 -3.84 10.90
C GLY A 411 -0.67 -4.30 9.59
N GLU A 412 -0.42 -3.55 8.52
CA GLU A 412 -1.09 -3.69 7.21
C GLU A 412 -0.17 -3.56 5.98
N HIS A 413 1.05 -3.04 6.13
CA HIS A 413 2.00 -2.89 5.02
C HIS A 413 2.90 -4.11 4.81
N ALA A 414 2.74 -5.13 5.64
CA ALA A 414 3.57 -6.33 5.68
C ALA A 414 5.07 -6.03 5.91
N VAL A 415 5.95 -6.92 5.47
CA VAL A 415 7.34 -6.99 5.97
C VAL A 415 8.33 -6.66 4.85
N GLY A 416 8.23 -7.27 3.67
CA GLY A 416 9.13 -7.05 2.53
C GLY A 416 10.61 -7.16 2.92
N PHE A 417 11.37 -6.07 2.78
CA PHE A 417 12.76 -5.97 3.26
C PHE A 417 12.88 -5.68 4.76
N PHE A 418 11.79 -5.25 5.39
CA PHE A 418 11.59 -4.99 6.81
C PHE A 418 12.72 -4.24 7.49
N LEU A 419 13.17 -3.19 6.80
CA LEU A 419 14.27 -2.35 7.25
C LEU A 419 15.51 -3.21 7.58
N GLY A 420 15.73 -4.32 6.89
CA GLY A 420 16.87 -5.23 7.05
C GLY A 420 16.91 -6.09 8.33
N ARG A 421 15.81 -6.22 9.08
CA ARG A 421 15.75 -7.18 10.21
C ARG A 421 15.47 -8.59 9.65
N SER A 422 16.21 -9.58 10.12
CA SER A 422 16.02 -10.97 9.65
C SER A 422 14.87 -11.67 10.37
N GLN A 423 14.29 -12.74 9.81
CA GLN A 423 13.27 -13.53 10.55
C GLN A 423 13.79 -14.12 11.87
N ASN A 424 15.09 -14.38 11.99
CA ASN A 424 15.67 -14.83 13.27
C ASN A 424 15.62 -13.73 14.34
N GLU A 425 15.60 -12.46 13.92
CA GLU A 425 15.44 -11.31 14.82
C GLU A 425 13.96 -11.05 15.12
N LEU A 426 13.11 -11.09 14.10
CA LEU A 426 11.69 -10.77 14.21
C LEU A 426 10.89 -11.82 14.96
N ARG A 427 11.11 -13.09 14.59
CA ARG A 427 10.29 -14.22 15.02
C ARG A 427 11.17 -15.46 15.19
N PRO A 428 12.15 -15.43 16.12
CA PRO A 428 13.15 -16.49 16.28
C PRO A 428 12.51 -17.88 16.43
N ASP A 429 11.41 -17.98 17.16
CA ASP A 429 10.74 -19.26 17.46
C ASP A 429 10.11 -19.93 16.23
N VAL A 430 9.79 -19.16 15.18
CA VAL A 430 9.14 -19.69 13.97
C VAL A 430 9.96 -19.54 12.68
N ALA A 431 11.10 -18.84 12.74
CA ALA A 431 11.93 -18.55 11.57
C ALA A 431 12.31 -19.83 10.79
N ASN A 432 12.62 -20.92 11.49
CA ASN A 432 12.96 -22.19 10.84
C ASN A 432 11.76 -22.82 10.11
N TYR A 433 10.57 -22.79 10.72
CA TYR A 433 9.36 -23.31 10.08
C TYR A 433 9.02 -22.52 8.81
N LEU A 434 9.17 -21.19 8.83
CA LEU A 434 8.97 -20.35 7.64
C LEU A 434 9.94 -20.75 6.51
N ARG A 435 11.21 -21.01 6.81
CA ARG A 435 12.19 -21.48 5.82
C ARG A 435 11.83 -22.84 5.23
N VAL A 436 11.35 -23.78 6.05
CA VAL A 436 10.89 -25.10 5.59
C VAL A 436 9.66 -24.96 4.70
N ILE A 437 8.68 -24.14 5.09
CA ILE A 437 7.48 -23.85 4.30
C ILE A 437 7.86 -23.24 2.94
N LYS A 438 8.74 -22.24 2.93
CA LYS A 438 9.29 -21.64 1.70
C LYS A 438 9.90 -22.68 0.78
N SER A 439 10.73 -23.57 1.33
CA SER A 439 11.41 -24.61 0.56
C SER A 439 10.44 -25.65 -0.02
N ALA A 440 9.29 -25.86 0.62
CA ALA A 440 8.26 -26.78 0.12
C ALA A 440 7.53 -26.23 -1.12
N PHE A 441 7.25 -24.92 -1.16
CA PHE A 441 6.56 -24.29 -2.29
C PHE A 441 7.51 -23.71 -3.33
N ASP A 442 8.74 -23.36 -2.98
CA ASP A 442 9.75 -22.80 -3.88
C ASP A 442 11.13 -23.43 -3.61
N PRO A 443 11.32 -24.70 -3.99
CA PRO A 443 12.55 -25.44 -3.71
C PRO A 443 13.79 -24.88 -4.41
N ASN A 444 13.62 -24.04 -5.43
CA ASN A 444 14.72 -23.39 -6.15
C ASN A 444 15.01 -21.95 -5.68
N GLY A 445 14.22 -21.43 -4.73
CA GLY A 445 14.38 -20.08 -4.19
C GLY A 445 14.22 -18.98 -5.25
N ILE A 446 13.38 -19.19 -6.28
CA ILE A 446 13.20 -18.22 -7.37
C ILE A 446 12.09 -17.21 -7.08
N LEU A 447 11.13 -17.51 -6.23
CA LEU A 447 9.96 -16.66 -5.98
C LEU A 447 10.28 -15.58 -4.95
N ASN A 448 10.26 -14.32 -5.39
CA ASN A 448 10.55 -13.13 -4.60
C ASN A 448 11.66 -13.26 -3.54
N PRO A 449 12.88 -13.69 -3.92
CA PRO A 449 13.96 -13.93 -2.98
C PRO A 449 14.41 -12.64 -2.30
N GLY A 450 14.91 -12.77 -1.07
CA GLY A 450 15.39 -11.65 -0.27
C GLY A 450 14.30 -10.93 0.55
N LYS A 451 13.09 -11.48 0.64
CA LYS A 451 11.94 -10.84 1.32
C LYS A 451 11.23 -11.82 2.23
N ILE A 452 10.57 -11.29 3.26
CA ILE A 452 9.83 -12.04 4.29
C ILE A 452 10.67 -13.10 4.99
N ILE A 453 11.04 -14.18 4.33
CA ILE A 453 11.59 -15.42 4.93
C ILE A 453 13.11 -15.41 4.91
N ASP A 454 13.69 -14.99 3.79
CA ASP A 454 15.13 -14.96 3.48
C ASP A 454 15.61 -13.52 3.30
N ILE A 455 15.16 -12.60 4.16
CA ILE A 455 15.34 -11.15 4.03
C ILE A 455 16.81 -10.78 3.73
N GLU A 456 17.00 -10.13 2.58
CA GLU A 456 18.26 -9.53 2.14
C GLU A 456 17.92 -8.11 1.64
N GLU A 457 18.25 -7.11 2.45
CA GLU A 457 17.86 -5.73 2.18
C GLU A 457 18.59 -5.17 0.94
N GLY A 458 17.84 -4.55 0.04
CA GLY A 458 18.41 -3.84 -1.10
C GLY A 458 19.18 -2.58 -0.71
N SER A 459 20.03 -2.09 -1.60
CA SER A 459 20.72 -0.82 -1.40
C SER A 459 19.72 0.34 -1.30
N MET A 460 19.93 1.22 -0.32
CA MET A 460 19.24 2.52 -0.19
C MET A 460 19.94 3.64 -0.96
N GLU A 461 21.10 3.36 -1.56
CA GLU A 461 21.83 4.32 -2.41
C GLU A 461 21.07 4.54 -3.71
N ILE A 462 20.99 5.81 -4.10
CA ILE A 462 20.33 6.24 -5.33
C ILE A 462 21.31 7.17 -6.05
N PRO A 463 21.51 7.02 -7.37
CA PRO A 463 22.32 7.96 -8.13
C PRO A 463 21.85 9.40 -7.90
N PRO A 464 22.76 10.37 -7.68
CA PRO A 464 22.35 11.74 -7.43
C PRO A 464 21.62 12.34 -8.63
N ILE A 465 20.76 13.32 -8.36
CA ILE A 465 20.17 14.16 -9.41
C ILE A 465 21.30 15.00 -10.01
N LEU A 466 21.38 15.05 -11.34
CA LEU A 466 22.32 15.90 -12.06
C LEU A 466 22.02 17.38 -11.74
N GLU A 467 23.07 18.19 -11.58
CA GLU A 467 22.97 19.55 -11.05
C GLU A 467 22.03 20.43 -11.90
N GLU A 468 22.11 20.30 -13.23
CA GLU A 468 21.26 21.00 -14.19
C GLU A 468 19.77 20.64 -14.08
N TYR A 469 19.44 19.52 -13.42
CA TYR A 469 18.07 19.03 -13.22
C TYR A 469 17.64 19.03 -11.74
N SER A 470 18.40 19.67 -10.85
CA SER A 470 18.19 19.63 -9.39
C SER A 470 16.76 19.98 -8.95
N HIS A 471 16.16 21.03 -9.52
CA HIS A 471 14.78 21.45 -9.21
C HIS A 471 13.76 20.38 -9.61
N ILE A 472 13.84 19.93 -10.87
CA ILE A 472 12.91 18.97 -11.49
C ILE A 472 13.04 17.58 -10.84
N GLY A 473 14.27 17.16 -10.54
CA GLY A 473 14.55 15.87 -9.91
C GLY A 473 13.98 15.78 -8.49
N LYS A 474 14.06 16.85 -7.71
CA LYS A 474 13.46 16.89 -6.37
C LYS A 474 11.95 16.79 -6.43
N LEU A 475 11.31 17.57 -7.33
CA LEU A 475 9.87 17.54 -7.52
C LEU A 475 9.37 16.17 -8.01
N SER A 476 10.03 15.58 -9.01
CA SER A 476 9.66 14.26 -9.54
C SER A 476 9.86 13.16 -8.49
N THR A 477 10.93 13.20 -7.69
CA THR A 477 11.13 12.26 -6.57
C THR A 477 9.99 12.34 -5.56
N LEU A 478 9.60 13.56 -5.17
CA LEU A 478 8.48 13.80 -4.25
C LEU A 478 7.17 13.27 -4.85
N CYS A 479 6.89 13.60 -6.12
CA CYS A 479 5.64 13.21 -6.79
C CYS A 479 5.52 11.69 -6.97
N ALA A 480 6.62 11.00 -7.28
CA ALA A 480 6.60 9.55 -7.44
C ALA A 480 6.44 8.80 -6.11
N LYS A 481 6.70 9.45 -4.96
CA LYS A 481 6.51 8.90 -3.60
C LYS A 481 5.21 9.30 -2.91
N CYS A 482 4.57 10.41 -3.29
CA CYS A 482 3.31 10.79 -2.65
C CYS A 482 2.14 9.91 -3.08
N HIS A 483 2.26 9.22 -4.22
CA HIS A 483 1.26 8.35 -4.86
C HIS A 483 -0.12 9.01 -5.15
N LEU A 484 -0.36 10.27 -4.76
CA LEU A 484 -1.61 11.01 -4.97
C LEU A 484 -2.12 10.94 -6.40
N CYS A 485 -1.23 11.17 -7.37
CA CYS A 485 -1.60 11.22 -8.78
C CYS A 485 -2.20 9.92 -9.32
N LYS A 486 -1.99 8.79 -8.64
CA LYS A 486 -2.57 7.51 -9.02
C LYS A 486 -3.99 7.33 -8.50
N ASN A 487 -4.33 7.91 -7.35
CA ASN A 487 -5.62 7.67 -6.69
C ASN A 487 -6.81 8.32 -7.42
N ASP A 488 -6.57 9.37 -8.23
CA ASP A 488 -7.62 10.19 -8.83
C ASP A 488 -7.69 10.11 -10.36
N SER A 489 -7.12 9.05 -10.98
CA SER A 489 -7.17 8.86 -12.44
C SER A 489 -7.86 7.56 -12.82
N LEU A 490 -9.08 7.67 -13.37
CA LEU A 490 -9.83 6.54 -13.95
C LEU A 490 -9.04 5.79 -15.03
N LEU A 491 -8.16 6.50 -15.76
CA LEU A 491 -7.28 5.94 -16.78
C LEU A 491 -6.32 4.88 -16.21
N PHE A 492 -5.98 4.93 -14.92
CA PHE A 492 -5.10 3.92 -14.31
C PHE A 492 -5.73 2.52 -14.24
N ALA A 493 -7.06 2.45 -14.12
CA ALA A 493 -7.81 1.19 -14.11
C ALA A 493 -7.86 0.55 -15.50
N GLU A 494 -7.86 1.39 -16.55
CA GLU A 494 -7.95 0.97 -17.95
C GLU A 494 -6.58 0.68 -18.58
N GLU A 495 -5.51 1.32 -18.07
CA GLU A 495 -4.15 1.16 -18.60
C GLU A 495 -3.34 0.10 -17.81
N PRO A 496 -3.00 -1.04 -18.43
CA PRO A 496 -2.22 -2.08 -17.77
C PRO A 496 -0.74 -1.69 -17.63
N PHE A 497 -0.21 -0.78 -18.45
CA PHE A 497 1.23 -0.48 -18.49
C PHE A 497 1.62 0.71 -17.62
N GLU A 498 2.60 0.53 -16.73
CA GLU A 498 3.05 1.62 -15.83
C GLU A 498 3.54 2.86 -16.60
N HIS A 499 4.20 2.71 -17.76
CA HIS A 499 4.66 3.85 -18.57
C HIS A 499 3.53 4.69 -19.18
N ASN A 500 2.29 4.17 -19.20
CA ASN A 500 1.10 4.93 -19.57
C ASN A 500 0.46 5.62 -18.37
N THR A 501 1.04 5.53 -17.18
CA THR A 501 0.49 6.12 -15.96
C THR A 501 1.25 7.40 -15.59
N ILE A 502 0.58 8.32 -14.88
CA ILE A 502 1.21 9.55 -14.39
C ILE A 502 2.49 9.24 -13.60
N ARG A 503 2.43 8.30 -12.64
CA ARG A 503 3.60 7.93 -11.84
C ARG A 503 4.71 7.30 -12.68
N GLY A 504 4.38 6.43 -13.63
CA GLY A 504 5.41 5.82 -14.47
C GLY A 504 6.15 6.86 -15.30
N ARG A 505 5.45 7.87 -15.81
CA ARG A 505 6.08 9.00 -16.51
C ARG A 505 6.89 9.90 -15.58
N ILE A 506 6.43 10.15 -14.35
CA ILE A 506 7.25 10.81 -13.32
C ILE A 506 8.50 9.99 -13.00
N SER A 507 8.39 8.66 -12.97
CA SER A 507 9.52 7.74 -12.76
C SER A 507 10.53 7.83 -13.91
N MET A 508 10.06 7.99 -15.14
CA MET A 508 10.90 8.24 -16.32
C MET A 508 11.59 9.61 -16.24
N ILE A 509 10.90 10.65 -15.76
CA ILE A 509 11.51 11.97 -15.49
C ILE A 509 12.60 11.85 -14.42
N ASP A 510 12.32 11.20 -13.28
CA ASP A 510 13.32 10.95 -12.23
C ASP A 510 14.55 10.19 -12.78
N ALA A 511 14.32 9.18 -13.61
CA ALA A 511 15.38 8.44 -14.27
C ALA A 511 16.23 9.34 -15.20
N ALA A 512 15.62 10.27 -15.94
CA ALA A 512 16.33 11.20 -16.79
C ALA A 512 17.11 12.25 -16.00
N CYS A 513 16.53 12.78 -14.92
CA CYS A 513 17.20 13.70 -13.99
C CYS A 513 18.46 13.08 -13.36
N ARG A 514 18.55 11.74 -13.31
CA ARG A 514 19.68 10.96 -12.76
C ARG A 514 20.56 10.33 -13.85
N GLY A 515 20.37 10.70 -15.12
CA GLY A 515 21.18 10.26 -16.24
C GLY A 515 20.96 8.82 -16.71
N ALA A 516 19.92 8.12 -16.22
CA ALA A 516 19.63 6.75 -16.63
C ALA A 516 19.00 6.66 -18.04
N VAL A 517 18.35 7.73 -18.50
CA VAL A 517 17.77 7.86 -19.83
C VAL A 517 17.88 9.31 -20.31
N LYS A 518 17.96 9.54 -21.62
CA LYS A 518 17.97 10.91 -22.18
C LYS A 518 16.58 11.52 -22.15
N PHE A 519 16.47 12.80 -21.78
CA PHE A 519 15.21 13.56 -21.87
C PHE A 519 14.57 13.50 -23.26
N SER A 520 15.38 13.52 -24.33
CA SER A 520 14.87 13.41 -25.71
C SER A 520 14.14 12.10 -26.00
N ALA A 521 14.51 11.01 -25.32
CA ALA A 521 13.86 9.72 -25.50
C ALA A 521 12.48 9.67 -24.79
N ILE A 522 12.37 10.30 -23.62
CA ILE A 522 11.13 10.28 -22.83
C ILE A 522 10.15 11.41 -23.20
N LYS A 523 10.59 12.40 -23.99
CA LYS A 523 9.77 13.56 -24.41
C LYS A 523 8.37 13.19 -24.94
N PRO A 524 8.18 12.15 -25.78
CA PRO A 524 6.85 11.77 -26.25
C PRO A 524 5.90 11.39 -25.11
N PHE A 525 6.41 10.65 -24.11
CA PHE A 525 5.62 10.24 -22.94
C PHE A 525 5.25 11.43 -22.06
N ILE A 526 6.17 12.38 -21.87
CA ILE A 526 5.92 13.59 -21.06
C ILE A 526 4.86 14.47 -21.73
N ALA A 527 4.93 14.66 -23.06
CA ALA A 527 3.97 15.51 -23.78
C ALA A 527 2.53 15.03 -23.61
N GLU A 528 2.32 13.72 -23.52
CA GLU A 528 0.99 13.14 -23.27
C GLU A 528 0.49 13.35 -21.82
N MET A 529 1.30 13.89 -20.90
CA MET A 529 0.87 14.20 -19.53
C MET A 529 0.12 15.53 -19.41
N GLU A 530 0.21 16.41 -20.41
CA GLU A 530 -0.34 17.77 -20.36
C GLU A 530 -1.85 17.82 -19.99
N PRO A 531 -2.72 16.92 -20.50
CA PRO A 531 -4.14 16.90 -20.09
C PRO A 531 -4.33 16.51 -18.61
N TRP A 532 -3.34 15.86 -18.00
CA TRP A 532 -3.43 15.29 -16.66
C TRP A 532 -3.00 16.27 -15.58
N THR A 533 -1.96 17.07 -15.82
CA THR A 533 -1.41 18.01 -14.83
C THR A 533 -2.46 18.96 -14.25
N LYS A 534 -3.40 19.42 -15.10
CA LYS A 534 -4.55 20.26 -14.70
C LYS A 534 -5.55 19.55 -13.78
N ASN A 535 -5.75 18.25 -13.99
CA ASN A 535 -6.73 17.43 -13.29
C ASN A 535 -6.15 16.68 -12.07
N MET A 536 -4.83 16.78 -11.82
CA MET A 536 -4.22 16.16 -10.64
C MET A 536 -4.83 16.73 -9.36
N ASN A 537 -5.17 15.90 -8.39
CA ASN A 537 -5.59 16.34 -7.05
C ASN A 537 -4.37 16.69 -6.16
N CYS A 538 -3.45 17.47 -6.72
CA CYS A 538 -2.23 17.92 -6.04
C CYS A 538 -2.36 19.37 -5.56
N PRO A 539 -1.57 19.80 -4.57
CA PRO A 539 -1.47 21.22 -4.22
C PRO A 539 -1.19 22.09 -5.46
N THR A 540 -1.81 23.28 -5.55
CA THR A 540 -1.71 24.16 -6.73
C THR A 540 -0.28 24.46 -7.15
N HIS A 541 0.64 24.65 -6.20
CA HIS A 541 2.04 24.89 -6.52
C HIS A 541 2.70 23.68 -7.21
N ILE A 542 2.36 22.44 -6.86
CA ILE A 542 2.90 21.23 -7.50
C ILE A 542 2.41 21.21 -8.94
N LYS A 543 1.11 21.48 -9.16
CA LYS A 543 0.54 21.54 -10.51
C LYS A 543 1.24 22.59 -11.36
N ASN A 544 1.41 23.80 -10.82
CA ASN A 544 2.07 24.91 -11.53
C ASN A 544 3.52 24.58 -11.88
N GLU A 545 4.27 23.92 -11.00
CA GLU A 545 5.63 23.49 -11.31
C GLU A 545 5.65 22.37 -12.33
N MET A 546 4.72 21.40 -12.25
CA MET A 546 4.59 20.32 -13.24
C MET A 546 4.13 20.82 -14.62
N GLU A 547 3.36 21.90 -14.70
CA GLU A 547 2.95 22.53 -15.97
C GLU A 547 4.08 23.31 -16.65
N LYS A 548 5.08 23.78 -15.89
CA LYS A 548 6.26 24.45 -16.45
C LYS A 548 7.26 23.46 -17.08
N LEU A 549 7.22 22.20 -16.66
CA LEU A 549 8.03 21.09 -17.15
C LEU A 549 7.51 20.59 -18.49
#